data_AF-X0TI42-F1
#
_entry.id   AF-X0TI42-F1
#
_cell.length_a   1.000
_cell.length_b   1.000
_cell.length_c   1.000
_cell.angle_alpha   90.00
_cell.angle_beta   90.00
_cell.angle_gamma   90.00
#
_symmetry.space_group_name_H-M   'P 1'
#
loop_
_entity.id
_entity.type
_entity.pdbx_description
1 polymer ?
#
loop_
_entity_poly.entity_id
_entity_poly.type
_entity_poly.pdbx_seq_one_letter_code
_entity_poly.pdbx_strand_id
1 'polypeptide(L)' 'TSRTFNAVMAGAATVTIAEVEEIVELGELDADAIHTPGIYVDRVVVRPQVIEEEEVEISAEAKESYERFKERRGN' A
#
# COMPACT_ATOMS: atom_id res chain seq x y z
N THR A 1 -1.12 -9.31 15.28
CA THR A 1 -2.15 -10.07 14.53
C THR A 1 -3.06 -9.22 13.65
N SER A 2 -2.90 -7.89 13.58
CA SER A 2 -3.71 -7.09 12.66
C SER A 2 -3.19 -7.23 11.22
N ARG A 3 -3.97 -7.87 10.35
CA ARG A 3 -3.84 -7.75 8.90
C ARG A 3 -4.75 -6.59 8.47
N THR A 4 -4.32 -5.77 7.54
CA THR A 4 -5.18 -4.74 6.95
C THR A 4 -6.36 -5.40 6.21
N PHE A 5 -7.36 -4.62 5.83
CA PHE A 5 -8.54 -5.14 5.12
C PHE A 5 -8.26 -5.54 3.67
N ASN A 6 -7.05 -5.29 3.16
CA ASN A 6 -6.70 -5.50 1.75
C ASN A 6 -7.00 -6.93 1.27
N ALA A 7 -6.63 -7.95 2.07
CA ALA A 7 -6.88 -9.35 1.71
C ALA A 7 -8.38 -9.70 1.69
N VAL A 8 -9.16 -9.14 2.63
CA VAL A 8 -10.62 -9.35 2.70
C VAL A 8 -11.31 -8.68 1.50
N MET A 9 -10.89 -7.46 1.17
CA MET A 9 -11.45 -6.71 0.03
C MET A 9 -11.13 -7.37 -1.31
N ALA A 10 -9.91 -7.90 -1.48
CA ALA A 10 -9.48 -8.59 -2.70
C ALA A 10 -10.40 -9.78 -3.05
N GLY A 11 -10.81 -10.57 -2.05
CA GLY A 11 -11.69 -11.73 -2.25
C GLY A 11 -13.17 -11.38 -2.43
N ALA A 12 -13.59 -10.15 -2.12
CA ALA A 12 -14.99 -9.73 -2.16
C ALA A 12 -15.38 -8.94 -3.43
N ALA A 13 -14.41 -8.55 -4.25
CA ALA A 13 -14.63 -7.77 -5.45
C ALA A 13 -14.82 -8.64 -6.69
N THR A 14 -15.57 -8.14 -7.67
CA THR A 14 -15.66 -8.77 -9.01
C THR A 14 -14.38 -8.61 -9.81
N VAL A 15 -13.66 -7.51 -9.60
CA VAL A 15 -12.35 -7.23 -10.20
C VAL A 15 -11.46 -6.59 -9.14
N THR A 16 -10.28 -7.15 -8.92
CA THR A 16 -9.27 -6.67 -7.96
C THR A 16 -8.01 -6.22 -8.69
N ILE A 17 -7.60 -4.97 -8.45
CA ILE A 17 -6.33 -4.40 -8.91
C ILE A 17 -5.46 -4.14 -7.68
N ALA A 18 -4.31 -4.79 -7.59
CA ALA A 18 -3.35 -4.58 -6.52
C ALA A 18 -2.27 -3.57 -6.95
N GLU A 19 -2.23 -2.41 -6.29
CA GLU A 19 -1.09 -1.51 -6.38
C GLU A 19 0.01 -1.98 -5.42
N VAL A 20 1.23 -2.13 -5.94
CA VAL A 20 2.39 -2.66 -5.20
C VAL A 20 3.60 -1.78 -5.39
N GLU A 21 4.54 -1.85 -4.45
CA GLU A 21 5.82 -1.13 -4.57
C GLU A 21 6.79 -1.87 -5.51
N GLU A 22 6.75 -3.19 -5.53
CA GLU A 22 7.66 -4.06 -6.30
C GLU A 22 6.91 -5.27 -6.88
N ILE A 23 7.33 -5.70 -8.07
CA ILE A 23 6.97 -7.00 -8.65
C ILE A 23 8.24 -7.83 -8.71
N VAL A 24 8.14 -9.07 -8.26
CA VAL A 24 9.22 -10.04 -8.18
C VAL A 24 8.93 -11.27 -9.05
N GLU A 25 9.95 -12.07 -9.31
CA GLU A 25 9.80 -13.27 -10.12
C GLU A 25 9.09 -14.41 -9.36
N LEU A 26 8.56 -15.37 -10.11
CA LEU A 26 7.86 -16.51 -9.53
C LEU A 26 8.81 -17.34 -8.66
N GLY A 27 8.39 -17.57 -7.41
CA GLY A 27 9.16 -18.34 -6.42
C GLY A 27 10.11 -17.49 -5.57
N GLU A 28 10.23 -16.18 -5.81
CA GLU A 28 11.02 -15.29 -4.95
C GLU A 28 10.31 -14.95 -3.64
N LEU A 29 8.97 -14.99 -3.61
CA LEU A 29 8.19 -14.91 -2.38
C LEU A 29 7.98 -16.28 -1.76
N ASP A 30 8.27 -16.41 -0.47
CA ASP A 30 7.91 -17.58 0.33
C ASP A 30 6.39 -17.73 0.36
N ALA A 31 5.90 -18.95 0.08
CA ALA A 31 4.48 -19.28 0.07
C ALA A 31 3.82 -19.01 1.44
N ASP A 32 4.54 -19.23 2.55
CA ASP A 32 4.03 -18.97 3.90
C ASP A 32 3.96 -17.46 4.23
N ALA A 33 4.66 -16.63 3.45
CA ALA A 33 4.62 -15.17 3.57
C ALA A 33 3.53 -14.51 2.70
N ILE A 34 2.81 -15.27 1.87
CA ILE A 34 1.75 -14.73 1.00
C ILE A 34 0.52 -14.35 1.83
N HIS A 35 0.25 -13.05 1.95
CA HIS A 35 -0.91 -12.53 2.67
C HIS A 35 -2.21 -12.56 1.86
N THR A 36 -2.12 -12.23 0.57
CA THR A 36 -3.26 -12.21 -0.35
C THR A 36 -2.93 -13.16 -1.50
N PRO A 37 -3.56 -14.34 -1.58
CA PRO A 37 -3.34 -15.27 -2.68
C PRO A 37 -3.63 -14.63 -4.03
N GLY A 38 -2.77 -14.89 -5.02
CA GLY A 38 -2.89 -14.30 -6.37
C GLY A 38 -4.19 -14.64 -7.10
N ILE A 39 -4.90 -15.71 -6.70
CA ILE A 39 -6.22 -16.05 -7.26
C ILE A 39 -7.29 -14.98 -7.01
N TYR A 40 -7.10 -14.13 -5.99
CA TYR A 40 -8.01 -13.03 -5.66
C TYR A 40 -7.60 -11.70 -6.32
N VAL A 41 -6.60 -11.71 -7.20
CA VAL A 41 -6.03 -10.50 -7.83
C VAL A 41 -6.01 -10.68 -9.34
N ASP A 42 -6.76 -9.86 -10.06
CA ASP A 42 -6.83 -9.93 -11.53
C ASP A 42 -5.67 -9.20 -12.21
N ARG A 43 -5.22 -8.09 -11.60
CA ARG A 43 -4.19 -7.20 -12.16
C ARG A 43 -3.29 -6.68 -11.06
N VAL A 44 -2.00 -6.59 -11.35
CA VAL A 44 -1.00 -5.98 -10.47
C VAL A 44 -0.42 -4.76 -11.19
N VAL A 45 -0.31 -3.66 -10.48
CA VAL A 45 0.25 -2.40 -11.00
C VAL A 45 1.35 -1.93 -10.07
N VAL A 46 2.52 -1.66 -10.61
CA VAL A 46 3.63 -1.07 -9.84
C VAL A 46 3.36 0.41 -9.67
N ARG A 47 3.45 0.90 -8.43
CA ARG A 47 3.37 2.34 -8.16
C ARG A 47 4.57 3.04 -8.84
N PRO A 48 4.35 4.17 -9.54
CA PRO A 48 5.46 4.98 -10.05
C PRO A 48 6.40 5.40 -8.91
N GLN A 49 7.71 5.21 -9.09
CA GLN A 49 8.72 5.54 -8.09
C GLN A 49 9.05 7.04 -8.07
N VAL A 50 8.74 7.75 -9.16
CA VAL A 50 8.86 9.20 -9.23
C VAL A 50 7.54 9.80 -8.78
N ILE A 51 7.52 10.25 -7.54
CA ILE A 51 6.50 11.17 -7.06
C ILE A 51 7.02 12.55 -7.45
N GLU A 52 6.49 13.13 -8.53
CA GLU A 52 6.57 14.59 -8.61
C GLU A 52 5.83 15.08 -7.38
N GLU A 53 6.56 15.64 -6.41
CA GLU A 53 5.95 16.31 -5.27
C GLU A 53 5.18 17.51 -5.83
N GLU A 54 3.98 17.26 -6.32
CA GLU A 54 3.01 18.32 -6.50
C GLU A 54 2.72 18.81 -5.09
N GLU A 55 3.14 20.03 -4.80
CA GLU A 55 2.85 20.70 -3.53
C GLU A 55 1.34 20.95 -3.50
N VAL A 56 0.56 19.89 -3.28
CA VAL A 56 -0.87 20.00 -3.06
C VAL A 56 -1.00 20.85 -1.81
N GLU A 57 -1.70 21.98 -1.91
CA GLU A 57 -2.00 22.83 -0.75
C GLU A 57 -2.84 22.02 0.25
N ILE A 58 -2.15 21.27 1.10
CA ILE A 58 -2.73 20.66 2.29
C ILE A 58 -3.08 21.80 3.24
N SER A 59 -4.27 21.70 3.86
CA SER A 59 -4.75 22.71 4.78
C SER A 59 -3.73 22.93 5.91
N ALA A 60 -3.72 24.13 6.51
CA ALA A 60 -2.79 24.46 7.59
C ALA A 60 -2.88 23.45 8.75
N GLU A 61 -4.08 22.94 9.03
CA GLU A 61 -4.33 21.93 10.06
C GLU A 61 -3.68 20.57 9.72
N ALA A 62 -3.69 20.18 8.44
CA ALA A 62 -3.05 18.95 7.99
C ALA A 62 -1.52 19.04 8.10
N LYS A 63 -0.93 20.21 7.81
CA LYS A 63 0.50 20.49 8.01
C LYS A 63 0.88 20.40 9.49
N GLU A 64 0.14 21.07 10.36
CA GLU A 64 0.39 21.03 11.81
C GLU A 64 0.24 19.62 12.41
N SER A 65 -0.74 18.84 11.93
CA SER A 65 -0.95 17.46 12.38
C SER A 65 0.22 16.56 11.99
N TYR A 66 0.74 16.72 10.78
CA TYR A 66 1.87 15.94 10.26
C TYR A 66 3.18 16.26 10.99
N GLU A 67 3.46 17.54 11.26
CA GLU A 67 4.63 17.94 12.06
C GLU A 67 4.55 17.37 13.49
N ARG A 68 3.38 17.49 14.13
CA ARG A 68 3.13 16.91 15.46
C ARG A 68 3.24 15.38 15.47
N PHE A 69 2.96 14.72 14.35
CA PHE A 69 3.13 13.28 14.18
C PHE A 69 4.60 12.87 14.02
N LYS A 70 5.39 13.63 13.23
CA LYS A 70 6.82 13.43 13.06
C LYS A 70 7.58 13.56 14.38
N GLU A 71 7.29 14.60 15.16
CA GLU A 71 7.91 14.84 16.47
C GLU A 71 7.68 13.66 17.44
N ARG A 72 6.51 13.01 17.36
CA ARG A 72 6.16 11.87 18.22
C ARG A 72 6.82 10.55 17.82
N ARG A 73 7.32 10.41 16.60
CA ARG A 73 8.00 9.19 16.11
C ARG A 73 9.53 9.27 16.17
N GLY A 74 10.08 10.41 16.57
CA GLY A 74 11.52 10.61 16.77
C GLY A 74 12.09 10.05 18.08
N ASN A 75 11.44 9.07 18.72
CA ASN A 75 11.93 8.41 19.94
C ASN A 75 11.60 6.91 19.95
#